data_AF-A0A1Q9P1Q5-F1
#
_entry.id   AF-A0A1Q9P1Q5-F1
#
_cell.length_a   1.000
_cell.length_b   1.000
_cell.length_c   1.000
_cell.angle_alpha   90.00
_cell.angle_beta   90.00
_cell.angle_gamma   90.00
#
_symmetry.space_group_name_H-M   'P 1'
#
loop_
_entity.id
_entity.type
_entity.pdbx_description
1 polymer ?
#
loop_
_entity_poly.entity_id
_entity_poly.type
_entity_poly.pdbx_seq_one_letter_code
_entity_poly.pdbx_strand_id
1 'polypeptide(L)'
;KLQMMAVDYNLTKTWETFDRMLALTDKIESAIRYADYGYAAWGSKEKINEKELDQVYEFDAVLIDDIGAINDVVEEFQDEMNQGKFDEAWNYTYRMWTIMQRLEEKWNQREGYMKGYQE
;
A
#
# COMPACT_ATOMS: atom_id res chain seq x y z
N LYS A 1 -30.68 -22.06 -3.66
CA LYS A 1 -29.48 -22.91 -3.49
C LYS A 1 -28.28 -22.34 -4.24
N LEU A 2 -28.36 -22.10 -5.55
CA LEU A 2 -27.26 -21.48 -6.33
C LEU A 2 -26.92 -20.03 -5.92
N GLN A 3 -27.93 -19.20 -5.62
CA GLN A 3 -27.69 -17.83 -5.13
C GLN A 3 -26.95 -17.80 -3.79
N MET A 4 -27.32 -18.67 -2.83
CA MET A 4 -26.57 -18.81 -1.57
C MET A 4 -25.13 -19.27 -1.81
N MET A 5 -24.90 -20.22 -2.72
CA MET A 5 -23.53 -20.66 -3.07
C MET A 5 -22.72 -19.55 -3.75
N ALA A 6 -23.35 -18.71 -4.57
CA ALA A 6 -22.68 -17.57 -5.21
C ALA A 6 -22.31 -16.48 -4.18
N VAL A 7 -23.21 -16.19 -3.23
CA VAL A 7 -22.93 -15.27 -2.11
C VAL A 7 -21.82 -15.81 -1.22
N ASP A 8 -21.86 -17.09 -0.85
CA ASP A 8 -20.84 -17.75 -0.03
C ASP A 8 -19.46 -17.79 -0.72
N TYR A 9 -19.45 -18.02 -2.04
CA TYR A 9 -18.23 -17.94 -2.86
C TYR A 9 -17.65 -16.52 -2.91
N ASN A 10 -18.50 -15.50 -3.06
CA ASN A 10 -18.07 -14.11 -3.10
C ASN A 10 -17.52 -13.66 -1.74
N LEU A 11 -18.16 -14.08 -0.64
CA LEU A 11 -17.69 -13.85 0.72
C LEU A 11 -16.34 -14.53 0.98
N THR A 12 -16.18 -15.79 0.56
CA THR A 12 -14.91 -16.52 0.71
C THR A 12 -13.78 -15.84 -0.05
N LYS A 13 -14.01 -15.43 -1.31
CA LYS A 13 -13.01 -14.68 -2.09
C LYS A 13 -12.68 -13.32 -1.49
N THR A 14 -13.69 -12.61 -1.00
CA THR A 14 -13.53 -11.32 -0.33
C THR A 14 -12.65 -11.49 0.91
N TRP A 15 -12.91 -12.52 1.71
CA TRP A 15 -12.11 -12.85 2.88
C TRP A 15 -10.65 -13.21 2.53
N GLU A 16 -10.44 -14.12 1.57
CA GLU A 16 -9.08 -14.46 1.11
C GLU A 16 -8.30 -13.24 0.59
N THR A 17 -9.01 -12.29 -0.02
CA THR A 17 -8.39 -11.05 -0.51
C THR A 17 -8.02 -10.15 0.66
N PHE A 18 -8.87 -10.02 1.68
CA PHE A 18 -8.53 -9.29 2.91
C PHE A 18 -7.32 -9.89 3.63
N ASP A 19 -7.24 -11.21 3.76
CA ASP A 19 -6.06 -11.87 4.36
C ASP A 19 -4.77 -11.52 3.60
N ARG A 20 -4.81 -11.51 2.27
CA ARG A 20 -3.66 -11.08 1.44
C ARG A 20 -3.33 -9.60 1.62
N MET A 21 -4.33 -8.76 1.75
CA MET A 21 -4.15 -7.33 2.01
C MET A 21 -3.48 -7.10 3.36
N LEU A 22 -3.92 -7.77 4.42
CA LEU A 22 -3.29 -7.68 5.74
C LEU A 22 -1.82 -8.08 5.69
N ALA A 23 -1.51 -9.22 5.07
CA ALA A 23 -0.13 -9.67 4.91
C ALA A 23 0.73 -8.67 4.11
N LEU A 24 0.15 -8.04 3.09
CA LEU A 24 0.83 -7.02 2.31
C LEU A 24 1.08 -5.73 3.10
N THR A 25 0.11 -5.30 3.91
CA THR A 25 0.28 -4.16 4.82
C THR A 25 1.42 -4.42 5.80
N ASP A 26 1.44 -5.59 6.45
CA ASP A 26 2.52 -5.96 7.39
C ASP A 26 3.89 -5.96 6.69
N LYS A 27 3.95 -6.50 5.46
CA LYS A 27 5.17 -6.50 4.65
C LYS A 27 5.66 -5.08 4.35
N ILE A 28 4.77 -4.20 3.88
CA ILE A 28 5.12 -2.81 3.51
C ILE A 28 5.52 -2.02 4.76
N GLU A 29 4.76 -2.16 5.85
CA GLU A 29 5.06 -1.51 7.14
C GLU A 29 6.44 -1.90 7.65
N SER A 30 6.76 -3.19 7.63
CA SER A 30 8.08 -3.67 8.02
C SER A 30 9.18 -3.17 7.08
N ALA A 31 8.93 -3.16 5.77
CA ALA A 31 9.91 -2.69 4.80
C ALA A 31 10.23 -1.19 4.98
N ILE A 32 9.22 -0.36 5.24
CA ILE A 32 9.38 1.06 5.56
C ILE A 32 10.14 1.23 6.89
N ARG A 33 9.72 0.51 7.93
CA ARG A 33 10.31 0.60 9.28
C ARG A 33 11.79 0.23 9.30
N TYR A 34 12.19 -0.78 8.51
CA TYR A 34 13.55 -1.31 8.48
C TYR A 34 14.36 -0.87 7.25
N ALA A 35 13.93 0.17 6.52
CA ALA A 35 14.65 0.64 5.34
C ALA A 35 16.09 1.07 5.69
N ASP A 36 17.08 0.36 5.13
CA ASP A 36 18.52 0.52 5.41
C ASP A 36 19.07 1.93 5.12
N TYR A 37 18.42 2.68 4.22
CA TYR A 37 18.75 4.06 3.88
C TYR A 37 17.66 5.03 4.35
N GLY A 38 18.02 5.99 5.20
CA GLY A 38 17.16 7.10 5.64
C GLY A 38 16.99 7.21 7.17
N TYR A 39 16.68 6.13 7.88
CA TYR A 39 16.40 6.19 9.32
C TYR A 39 17.50 5.58 10.23
N ALA A 40 18.25 4.58 9.77
CA ALA A 40 19.32 3.96 10.56
C ALA A 40 20.72 4.60 10.32
N ALA A 41 20.94 5.20 9.15
CA ALA A 41 22.23 5.78 8.75
C ALA A 41 22.31 7.32 8.89
N TRP A 42 21.29 7.98 9.46
CA TRP A 42 21.27 9.43 9.73
C TRP A 42 22.50 9.87 10.56
N GLY A 43 22.99 9.01 11.45
CA GLY A 43 24.06 9.33 12.40
C GLY A 43 25.49 9.07 11.94
N SER A 44 25.72 8.46 10.76
CA SER A 44 27.06 7.92 10.43
C SER A 44 27.50 8.18 8.99
N LYS A 45 27.77 9.45 8.66
CA LYS A 45 28.90 9.91 7.83
C LYS A 45 28.74 11.40 7.51
N GLU A 46 29.67 12.17 8.07
CA GLU A 46 30.28 13.46 7.73
C GLU A 46 29.85 14.36 6.53
N LYS A 47 28.76 14.11 5.79
CA LYS A 47 28.05 15.02 4.88
C LYS A 47 26.87 14.29 4.25
N ILE A 48 25.65 14.67 4.61
CA ILE A 48 24.44 14.24 3.89
C ILE A 48 24.48 14.93 2.52
N ASN A 49 24.34 14.16 1.43
CA ASN A 49 24.19 14.71 0.09
C ASN A 49 22.76 15.26 -0.03
N GLU A 50 22.60 16.58 -0.02
CA GLU A 50 21.28 17.25 -0.10
C GLU A 50 20.44 16.73 -1.28
N LYS A 51 21.07 16.43 -2.42
CA LYS A 51 20.39 15.87 -3.59
C LYS A 51 19.81 14.47 -3.35
N GLU A 52 20.50 13.62 -2.60
CA GLU A 52 19.99 12.29 -2.24
C GLU A 52 18.84 12.43 -1.24
N LEU A 53 18.92 13.39 -0.32
CA LEU A 53 17.83 13.67 0.62
C LEU A 53 16.56 14.18 -0.10
N ASP A 54 16.71 15.08 -1.06
CA ASP A 54 15.60 15.57 -1.89
C ASP A 54 14.94 14.41 -2.66
N GLN A 55 15.73 13.49 -3.22
CA GLN A 55 15.20 12.29 -3.89
C GLN A 55 14.44 11.36 -2.94
N VAL A 56 14.88 11.24 -1.68
CA VAL A 56 14.15 10.49 -0.65
C VAL A 56 12.80 11.14 -0.38
N TYR A 57 12.77 12.46 -0.19
CA TYR A 57 11.54 13.18 0.09
C TYR A 57 10.55 13.16 -1.08
N GLU A 58 11.02 13.32 -2.31
CA GLU A 58 10.18 13.18 -3.51
C GLU A 58 9.58 11.78 -3.60
N PHE A 59 10.38 10.75 -3.33
CA PHE A 59 9.90 9.38 -3.34
C PHE A 59 8.86 9.12 -2.24
N ASP A 60 9.12 9.58 -1.01
CA ASP A 60 8.19 9.44 0.11
C ASP A 60 6.86 10.17 -0.14
N ALA A 61 6.89 11.35 -0.78
CA ALA A 61 5.69 12.08 -1.17
C ALA A 61 4.79 11.24 -2.10
N VAL A 62 5.37 10.54 -3.07
CA VAL A 62 4.64 9.67 -4.01
C VAL A 62 4.01 8.44 -3.32
N LEU A 63 4.58 7.99 -2.21
CA LEU A 63 4.00 6.92 -1.39
C LEU A 63 2.84 7.42 -0.53
N ILE A 64 2.96 8.64 0.02
CA ILE A 64 1.90 9.28 0.82
C ILE A 64 0.61 9.42 0.01
N ASP A 65 0.71 9.75 -1.29
CA ASP A 65 -0.45 9.81 -2.19
C ASP A 65 -1.20 8.47 -2.27
N ASP A 66 -0.47 7.34 -2.35
CA ASP A 66 -1.07 6.01 -2.41
C ASP A 66 -1.67 5.60 -1.05
N ILE A 67 -1.02 5.97 0.05
CA ILE A 67 -1.54 5.76 1.40
C ILE A 67 -2.84 6.56 1.61
N GLY A 68 -2.88 7.82 1.16
CA GLY A 68 -4.07 8.65 1.18
C GLY A 68 -5.21 8.01 0.38
N ALA A 69 -4.93 7.57 -0.85
CA ALA A 69 -5.91 6.90 -1.68
C ALA A 69 -6.43 5.57 -1.07
N ILE A 70 -5.60 4.83 -0.34
CA ILE A 70 -6.05 3.64 0.43
C ILE A 70 -7.02 4.09 1.53
N ASN A 71 -6.66 5.14 2.29
CA ASN A 71 -7.51 5.64 3.36
C ASN A 71 -8.88 6.10 2.86
N ASP A 72 -8.91 6.84 1.74
CA ASP A 72 -10.17 7.29 1.12
C ASP A 72 -11.08 6.10 0.76
N VAL A 73 -10.51 5.04 0.15
CA VAL A 73 -11.29 3.83 -0.20
C VAL A 73 -11.76 3.07 1.04
N VAL A 74 -10.96 3.04 2.11
CA VAL A 74 -11.35 2.43 3.39
C VAL A 74 -12.52 3.20 4.01
N GLU A 75 -12.45 4.53 4.03
CA GLU A 75 -13.54 5.38 4.56
C GLU A 75 -14.82 5.20 3.75
N GLU A 76 -14.75 5.25 2.41
CA GLU A 76 -15.90 4.96 1.53
C GLU A 76 -16.50 3.57 1.79
N PHE A 77 -15.65 2.55 1.92
CA PHE A 77 -16.07 1.18 2.20
C PHE A 77 -16.77 1.09 3.56
N GLN A 78 -16.19 1.66 4.62
CA GLN A 78 -16.76 1.66 5.96
C GLN A 78 -18.13 2.35 5.99
N ASP A 79 -18.26 3.50 5.34
CA ASP A 79 -19.52 4.25 5.28
C ASP A 79 -20.63 3.45 4.59
N GLU A 80 -20.35 2.79 3.48
CA GLU A 80 -21.32 1.96 2.76
C GLU A 80 -21.69 0.69 3.54
N MET A 81 -20.72 0.03 4.18
CA MET A 81 -20.97 -1.15 5.03
C MET A 81 -21.84 -0.78 6.25
N ASN A 82 -21.57 0.36 6.89
CA ASN A 82 -22.36 0.87 8.01
C ASN A 82 -23.81 1.21 7.61
N GLN A 83 -24.02 1.58 6.34
CA GLN A 83 -25.35 1.81 5.76
C GLN A 83 -26.04 0.51 5.29
N GLY A 84 -25.39 -0.65 5.44
CA GLY A 84 -25.90 -1.95 5.01
C GLY A 84 -25.90 -2.16 3.50
N LYS A 85 -25.13 -1.36 2.75
CA LYS A 85 -25.02 -1.43 1.29
C LYS A 85 -23.86 -2.34 0.90
N PHE A 86 -24.11 -3.64 0.80
CA PHE A 86 -23.07 -4.65 0.57
C PHE A 86 -22.77 -4.90 -0.92
N ASP A 87 -23.58 -4.38 -1.84
CA ASP A 87 -23.52 -4.73 -3.27
C ASP A 87 -22.17 -4.36 -3.92
N GLU A 88 -21.54 -3.28 -3.44
CA GLU A 88 -20.29 -2.75 -3.97
C GLU A 88 -19.05 -3.21 -3.17
N ALA A 89 -19.22 -4.06 -2.15
CA ALA A 89 -18.14 -4.47 -1.24
C ALA A 89 -16.91 -5.01 -2.00
N TRP A 90 -17.14 -5.86 -3.00
CA TRP A 90 -16.07 -6.41 -3.83
C TRP A 90 -15.33 -5.34 -4.64
N ASN A 91 -16.03 -4.33 -5.16
CA ASN A 91 -15.41 -3.26 -5.94
C ASN A 91 -14.48 -2.41 -5.07
N TYR A 92 -14.88 -2.11 -3.83
CA TYR A 92 -14.01 -1.46 -2.86
C TYR A 92 -12.78 -2.30 -2.50
N THR A 93 -12.99 -3.60 -2.20
CA THR A 93 -11.88 -4.53 -1.90
C THR A 93 -10.90 -4.60 -3.07
N TYR A 94 -11.39 -4.72 -4.30
CA TYR A 94 -10.55 -4.77 -5.50
C TYR A 94 -9.79 -3.46 -5.74
N ARG A 95 -10.46 -2.30 -5.63
CA ARG A 95 -9.82 -0.97 -5.73
C ARG A 95 -8.69 -0.83 -4.72
N MET A 96 -8.95 -1.18 -3.46
CA MET A 96 -7.96 -1.11 -2.39
C MET A 96 -6.78 -2.05 -2.68
N TRP A 97 -7.04 -3.29 -3.09
CA TRP A 97 -5.99 -4.24 -3.49
C TRP A 97 -5.10 -3.69 -4.62
N THR A 98 -5.68 -3.10 -5.66
CA THR A 98 -4.91 -2.50 -6.77
C THR A 98 -4.00 -1.36 -6.30
N ILE A 99 -4.48 -0.50 -5.40
CA ILE A 99 -3.66 0.61 -4.86
C ILE A 99 -2.52 0.05 -4.00
N MET A 100 -2.79 -0.96 -3.16
CA MET A 100 -1.76 -1.58 -2.32
C MET A 100 -0.68 -2.28 -3.15
N GLN A 101 -1.05 -2.94 -4.25
CA GLN A 101 -0.08 -3.52 -5.19
C GLN A 101 0.77 -2.43 -5.86
N ARG A 102 0.16 -1.32 -6.27
CA ARG A 102 0.91 -0.16 -6.80
C ARG A 102 1.89 0.42 -5.78
N LEU A 103 1.47 0.54 -4.51
CA LEU A 103 2.31 1.00 -3.42
C LEU A 103 3.53 0.08 -3.23
N GLU A 104 3.30 -1.24 -3.23
CA GLU A 104 4.36 -2.25 -3.16
C GLU A 104 5.35 -2.14 -4.34
N GLU A 105 4.82 -2.03 -5.56
CA GLU A 105 5.63 -1.89 -6.78
C GLU A 105 6.50 -0.63 -6.75
N LYS A 106 5.95 0.50 -6.32
CA LYS A 106 6.71 1.75 -6.12
C LYS A 106 7.79 1.56 -5.07
N TRP A 107 7.45 0.98 -3.90
CA TRP A 107 8.41 0.72 -2.83
C TRP A 107 9.60 -0.11 -3.32
N ASN A 108 9.36 -1.15 -4.11
CA ASN A 108 10.42 -2.00 -4.66
C ASN A 108 11.35 -1.25 -5.65
N GLN A 109 10.92 -0.11 -6.19
CA GLN A 109 11.73 0.73 -7.07
C GLN A 109 12.61 1.74 -6.31
N ARG A 110 12.43 1.86 -4.99
CA ARG A 110 13.15 2.82 -4.13
C ARG A 110 14.66 2.77 -4.34
N GLU A 111 15.25 1.58 -4.35
CA GLU A 111 16.70 1.43 -4.50
C GLU A 111 17.20 1.97 -5.85
N GLY A 112 16.44 1.76 -6.93
CA GLY A 112 16.76 2.29 -8.26
C GLY A 112 16.60 3.81 -8.34
N TYR A 113 15.61 4.36 -7.63
CA TYR A 113 15.37 5.80 -7.53
C TYR A 113 16.53 6.51 -6.79
N MET A 114 17.00 5.90 -5.70
CA MET A 114 18.09 6.42 -4.86
C MET A 114 19.47 6.31 -5.52
N LYS A 115 19.73 5.24 -6.28
CA LYS A 115 21.00 5.07 -7.00
C LYS A 115 21.10 5.94 -8.24
N GLY A 116 20.00 6.57 -8.65
CA GLY A 116 19.87 7.34 -9.88
C GLY A 116 20.18 6.45 -11.08
N TYR A 117 19.18 5.73 -11.60
CA TYR A 117 19.21 4.93 -12.85
C TYR A 117 20.52 5.09 -13.65
N GLN A 118 21.46 4.17 -13.43
CA GLN A 118 22.59 3.97 -14.33
C GLN A 118 22.24 2.75 -15.19
N GLU A 119 22.12 2.99 -16.50
CA GLU A 119 21.89 1.98 -17.54
C GLU A 119 22.87 0.80 -17.47
#